data_AF-A0A9Q2CXK5-F1
#
_entry.id   AF-A0A9Q2CXK5-F1
#
_cell.length_a   1.000
_cell.length_b   1.000
_cell.length_c   1.000
_cell.angle_alpha   90.00
_cell.angle_beta   90.00
_cell.angle_gamma   90.00
#
_symmetry.space_group_name_H-M   'P 1'
#
loop_
_entity.id
_entity.type
_entity.pdbx_description
1 polymer ?
#
loop_
_entity_poly.entity_id
_entity_poly.type
_entity_poly.pdbx_seq_one_letter_code
_entity_poly.pdbx_strand_id
1 'polypeptide(L)' 'MRIFTEEEIEKWIDYTDEEVLPKEEFLGRCFACGEFLNTVELPEGPEKKIVCLRDRGYFIDQYEFLVKDGEI' A
#
# COMPACT_ATOMS: atom_id res chain seq x y z
N MET A 1 -11.58 -3.34 11.72
CA MET A 1 -10.34 -2.72 11.18
C MET A 1 -9.52 -3.84 10.57
N ARG A 2 -9.24 -3.79 9.26
CA ARG A 2 -8.30 -4.72 8.60
C ARG A 2 -6.93 -4.61 9.26
N ILE A 3 -6.30 -5.74 9.55
CA ILE A 3 -4.91 -5.83 9.99
C ILE A 3 -4.15 -6.49 8.85
N PHE A 4 -3.06 -5.87 8.41
CA PHE A 4 -2.19 -6.41 7.37
C PHE A 4 -1.01 -7.14 8.01
N THR A 5 -0.57 -8.23 7.38
CA THR A 5 0.73 -8.85 7.67
C THR A 5 1.83 -8.22 6.82
N GLU A 6 3.08 -8.42 7.21
CA GLU A 6 4.22 -8.00 6.37
C GLU A 6 4.16 -8.68 4.99
N GLU A 7 3.81 -9.97 4.93
CA GLU A 7 3.69 -10.74 3.67
C GLU A 7 2.62 -10.17 2.73
N GLU A 8 1.47 -9.74 3.26
CA GLU A 8 0.41 -9.10 2.45
C GLU A 8 0.91 -7.79 1.82
N ILE A 9 1.71 -7.02 2.56
CA ILE A 9 2.26 -5.76 2.04
C ILE A 9 3.38 -6.00 1.04
N GLU A 10 4.28 -6.95 1.30
CA GLU A 10 5.31 -7.33 0.31
C GLU A 10 4.66 -7.85 -0.98
N LYS A 11 3.60 -8.68 -0.89
CA LYS A 11 2.87 -9.15 -2.07
C LYS A 11 2.26 -8.00 -2.88
N TRP A 12 1.70 -7.00 -2.21
CA TRP A 12 1.17 -5.82 -2.89
C TRP A 12 2.27 -4.97 -3.54
N ILE A 13 3.44 -4.83 -2.88
CA ILE A 13 4.60 -4.13 -3.41
C ILE A 13 5.11 -4.83 -4.66
N ASP A 14 5.29 -6.15 -4.62
CA ASP A 14 5.77 -6.96 -5.75
C ASP A 14 4.80 -6.86 -6.93
N TYR A 15 3.50 -7.04 -6.71
CA TYR A 15 2.48 -6.83 -7.75
C TYR A 15 2.56 -5.43 -8.36
N THR A 16 2.69 -4.39 -7.53
CA THR A 16 2.75 -3.01 -8.02
C THR A 16 4.02 -2.76 -8.83
N ASP A 17 5.18 -3.27 -8.40
CA ASP A 17 6.47 -3.18 -9.10
C ASP A 17 6.43 -3.88 -10.46
N GLU A 18 5.78 -5.04 -10.54
CA GLU A 18 5.69 -5.85 -11.76
C GLU A 18 4.65 -5.33 -12.76
N GLU A 19 3.46 -4.94 -12.29
CA GLU A 19 2.29 -4.72 -13.16
C GLU A 19 1.86 -3.25 -13.28
N VAL A 20 2.26 -2.38 -12.36
CA VAL A 20 1.75 -1.01 -12.29
C VAL A 20 2.85 0.02 -12.54
N LEU A 21 3.84 0.11 -11.65
CA LEU A 21 4.96 1.05 -11.76
C LEU A 21 6.15 0.63 -10.88
N PRO A 22 7.40 0.92 -11.27
CA PRO A 22 8.59 0.47 -10.55
C PRO A 22 8.64 0.94 -9.09
N LYS A 23 9.08 0.09 -8.18
CA LYS A 23 9.12 0.38 -6.73
C LYS A 23 9.90 1.63 -6.37
N GLU A 24 10.91 2.00 -7.16
CA GLU A 24 11.70 3.23 -6.96
C GLU A 24 10.86 4.50 -7.10
N GLU A 25 9.73 4.43 -7.81
CA GLU A 25 8.85 5.58 -8.03
C GLU A 25 7.80 5.77 -6.93
N PHE A 26 7.40 4.71 -6.20
CA PHE A 26 6.41 4.83 -5.11
C PHE A 26 6.94 4.59 -3.69
N LEU A 27 8.02 3.82 -3.51
CA LEU A 27 8.51 3.55 -2.15
C LEU A 27 8.95 4.83 -1.44
N GLY A 28 8.51 4.97 -0.17
CA GLY A 28 8.72 6.17 0.64
C GLY A 28 7.67 7.26 0.44
N ARG A 29 6.71 7.06 -0.47
CA ARG A 29 5.54 7.91 -0.67
C ARG A 29 4.25 7.14 -0.42
N CYS A 30 3.19 7.84 -0.07
CA CYS A 30 1.86 7.26 -0.09
C CYS A 30 1.48 6.96 -1.55
N PHE A 31 1.15 5.70 -1.85
CA PHE A 31 0.81 5.29 -3.22
C PHE A 31 -0.40 6.06 -3.80
N ALA A 32 -1.31 6.54 -2.94
CA ALA A 32 -2.55 7.18 -3.36
C ALA A 32 -2.39 8.70 -3.61
N CYS A 33 -1.69 9.42 -2.72
CA CYS A 33 -1.57 10.88 -2.80
C CYS A 33 -0.16 11.39 -3.15
N GLY A 34 0.86 10.52 -3.16
CA GLY A 34 2.24 10.87 -3.48
C GLY A 34 3.02 11.64 -2.41
N GLU A 35 2.38 12.00 -1.28
CA GLU A 35 3.06 12.65 -0.15
C GLU A 35 4.11 11.72 0.46
N PHE A 36 5.23 12.29 0.92
CA PHE A 36 6.28 11.50 1.55
C PHE A 36 5.82 10.95 2.91
N LEU A 37 6.01 9.65 3.12
CA LEU A 37 5.53 8.94 4.32
C LEU A 37 6.23 9.42 5.60
N ASN A 38 7.42 10.02 5.50
CA ASN A 38 8.11 10.63 6.63
C ASN A 38 7.58 12.03 7.02
N THR A 39 6.61 12.58 6.29
CA THR A 39 6.02 13.92 6.52
C THR A 39 4.55 13.90 6.91
N VAL A 40 3.92 12.73 6.96
CA VAL A 40 2.48 12.56 7.18
C VAL A 40 2.21 11.58 8.32
N GLU A 41 0.99 11.59 8.86
CA GLU A 41 0.57 10.56 9.81
C GLU A 41 0.49 9.20 9.14
N LEU A 42 1.00 8.18 9.84
CA LEU A 42 1.07 6.82 9.34
C LEU A 42 0.14 5.89 10.13
N PRO A 43 -0.39 4.84 9.48
CA PRO A 43 -1.06 3.76 10.19
C PRO A 43 -0.08 2.96 11.07
N GLU A 44 -0.62 2.20 12.02
CA GLU A 44 0.20 1.42 12.97
C GLU A 44 0.78 0.14 12.34
N GLY A 45 0.09 -0.42 11.34
CA GLY A 45 0.43 -1.71 10.73
C GLY A 45 1.49 -1.64 9.64
N PRO A 46 1.85 -2.80 9.06
CA PRO A 46 2.86 -2.91 7.99
C PRO A 46 2.58 -2.03 6.77
N GLU A 47 1.30 -1.71 6.50
CA GLU A 47 0.88 -0.87 5.39
C GLU A 47 1.46 0.56 5.45
N LYS A 48 2.00 0.98 6.60
CA LYS A 48 2.71 2.27 6.74
C LYS A 48 3.92 2.43 5.81
N LYS A 49 4.41 1.34 5.21
CA LYS A 49 5.46 1.36 4.19
C LYS A 49 5.00 1.98 2.86
N ILE A 50 3.68 1.98 2.59
CA ILE A 50 3.12 2.28 1.28
C ILE A 50 1.93 3.26 1.31
N VAL A 51 1.28 3.48 2.46
CA VAL A 51 0.12 4.36 2.56
C VAL A 51 0.14 5.21 3.83
N CYS A 52 -0.35 6.46 3.73
CA CYS A 52 -0.57 7.32 4.90
C CYS A 52 -1.91 7.02 5.58
N LEU A 53 -2.09 7.52 6.81
CA LEU A 53 -3.28 7.24 7.61
C LEU A 53 -4.57 7.73 6.94
N ARG A 54 -4.51 8.88 6.26
CA ARG A 54 -5.64 9.49 5.53
C ARG A 54 -6.17 8.58 4.43
N ASP A 55 -5.27 7.95 3.68
CA ASP A 55 -5.61 7.18 2.48
C ASP A 55 -5.69 5.66 2.75
N ARG A 56 -5.51 5.26 4.02
CA ARG A 56 -5.56 3.85 4.46
C ARG A 56 -6.87 3.16 4.10
N GLY A 57 -8.00 3.86 4.17
CA GLY A 57 -9.31 3.30 3.79
C GLY A 57 -9.34 2.90 2.31
N TYR A 58 -8.85 3.79 1.45
CA TYR A 58 -8.74 3.52 0.02
C TYR A 58 -7.81 2.34 -0.29
N PHE A 59 -6.69 2.23 0.44
CA PHE A 59 -5.80 1.06 0.32
C PHE A 59 -6.51 -0.26 0.63
N ILE A 60 -7.31 -0.30 1.69
CA ILE A 60 -8.05 -1.52 2.07
C ILE A 60 -9.01 -1.94 0.94
N ASP A 61 -9.77 -0.99 0.40
CA ASP A 61 -10.72 -1.27 -0.67
C ASP A 61 -10.02 -1.78 -1.95
N GLN A 62 -8.88 -1.15 -2.30
CA GLN A 62 -8.06 -1.58 -3.45
C GLN A 62 -7.46 -2.97 -3.23
N TYR A 63 -6.88 -3.24 -2.07
CA TYR A 63 -6.29 -4.54 -1.74
C TYR A 63 -7.35 -5.64 -1.79
N GLU A 64 -8.53 -5.42 -1.21
CA GLU A 64 -9.63 -6.39 -1.23
C GLU A 64 -10.17 -6.65 -2.64
N PHE A 65 -10.13 -5.63 -3.52
CA PHE A 65 -10.48 -5.81 -4.93
C PHE A 65 -9.48 -6.73 -5.63
N LEU A 66 -8.17 -6.47 -5.48
CA LEU A 66 -7.13 -7.29 -6.10
C LEU A 66 -7.16 -8.75 -5.62
N VAL A 67 -7.41 -8.97 -4.32
CA VAL A 67 -7.58 -10.34 -3.77
C VAL A 67 -8.81 -11.04 -4.37
N LYS A 68 -9.92 -10.33 -4.57
CA LYS A 68 -11.14 -10.90 -5.15
C LYS A 68 -10.97 -11.23 -6.63
N ASP A 69 -10.17 -10.45 -7.34
CA ASP A 69 -9.87 -10.66 -8.76
C ASP A 69 -8.81 -11.76 -8.98
N GLY A 70 -8.09 -12.13 -7.91
CA GLY A 70 -7.06 -13.19 -7.95
C GLY A 70 -5.69 -12.68 -8.41
N GLU A 71 -5.50 -11.36 -8.44
CA GLU A 71 -4.24 -10.69 -8.76
C GLU A 71 -3.25 -10.79 -7.60
N ILE A 72 -3.75 -10.67 -6.35
CA ILE A 72 -2.97 -10.86 -5.12
C ILE A 72 -3.68 -11.73 -4.07
#